data_AF-A0A1I4TVJ4-F1
#
_entry.id   AF-A0A1I4TVJ4-F1
#
_cell.length_a   1.000
_cell.length_b   1.000
_cell.length_c   1.000
_cell.angle_alpha   90.00
_cell.angle_beta   90.00
_cell.angle_gamma   90.00
#
_symmetry.space_group_name_H-M   'P 1'
#
loop_
_entity.id
_entity.type
_entity.pdbx_description
1 polymer ?
#
loop_
_entity_poly.entity_id
_entity_poly.type
_entity_poly.pdbx_seq_one_letter_code
_entity_poly.pdbx_strand_id
1 'polypeptide(L)'
;MALARKAYRIEAMLGVGAGPEPAGDLRTDTILHELNEIKKLVKPHQEISKDIIADYQKQFTEAYKLKTEMETIQEAISRTKQEIASLHVSGFKGEDMSRVTDELDAVVAGTEHATESILAAVEKIDEDANNLVAHLKGEQEEMAADIQERVLAIYEACNFQDLTGQRITKVVNVLRFIEDRVNRMMEIWGGMEAFNSIEADESLRRVGDAALLNGPALPTADRATQDDIDALFA
;
A
#
# COMPACT_ATOMS: atom_id res chain seq x y z
N MET A 1 6.69 53.51 -84.40
CA MET A 1 7.54 54.70 -84.60
C MET A 1 8.94 54.39 -84.11
N ALA A 2 9.89 54.32 -85.04
CA ALA A 2 11.31 54.11 -84.76
C ALA A 2 11.95 55.41 -84.26
N LEU A 3 12.86 55.32 -83.30
CA LEU A 3 13.91 56.33 -83.11
C LEU A 3 15.21 55.68 -82.67
N ALA A 4 16.16 55.67 -83.60
CA ALA A 4 17.55 55.30 -83.44
C ALA A 4 18.30 56.29 -82.52
N ARG A 5 19.28 55.80 -81.76
CA ARG A 5 20.36 56.66 -81.24
C ARG A 5 21.67 56.31 -81.94
N LYS A 6 22.14 57.30 -82.71
CA LYS A 6 23.41 57.35 -83.44
C LYS A 6 24.60 57.28 -82.49
N ALA A 7 25.60 56.50 -82.87
CA ALA A 7 26.97 56.63 -82.40
C ALA A 7 27.64 57.90 -82.98
N TYR A 8 28.41 58.61 -82.15
CA TYR A 8 29.39 59.63 -82.53
C TYR A 8 30.56 59.47 -81.54
N ARG A 9 31.78 59.05 -81.93
CA ARG A 9 32.86 59.62 -82.77
C ARG A 9 33.90 60.34 -81.89
N ILE A 10 35.18 59.98 -82.12
CA ILE A 10 36.43 60.65 -81.69
C ILE A 10 36.77 60.29 -80.24
N GLU A 11 37.84 59.55 -79.90
CA GLU A 11 39.24 59.93 -80.13
C GLU A 11 40.15 58.72 -80.44
N ALA A 12 40.70 58.71 -81.65
CA ALA A 12 42.03 58.20 -81.89
C ALA A 12 42.98 59.38 -81.68
N MET A 13 43.74 59.39 -80.57
CA MET A 13 45.09 59.94 -80.45
C MET A 13 45.52 59.97 -78.98
N LEU A 14 46.81 59.73 -78.76
CA LEU A 14 47.57 59.80 -77.50
C LEU A 14 47.53 58.53 -76.66
N GLY A 15 48.53 57.69 -76.90
CA GLY A 15 48.82 56.53 -76.07
C GLY A 15 49.16 56.92 -74.64
N VAL A 16 48.54 56.22 -73.70
CA VAL A 16 49.05 56.00 -72.34
C VAL A 16 48.65 54.59 -71.91
N GLY A 17 49.66 53.74 -71.68
CA GLY A 17 49.58 52.61 -70.75
C GLY A 17 48.80 51.37 -71.19
N ALA A 18 49.51 50.36 -71.68
CA ALA A 18 49.10 48.97 -71.51
C ALA A 18 49.14 48.63 -70.01
N GLY A 19 48.00 48.78 -69.33
CA GLY A 19 47.77 48.20 -68.01
C GLY A 19 47.26 46.77 -68.16
N PRO A 20 47.68 45.82 -67.31
CA PRO A 20 47.30 44.42 -67.44
C PRO A 20 45.81 44.22 -67.14
N GLU A 21 45.15 43.38 -67.95
CA GLU A 21 43.79 42.86 -67.72
C GLU A 21 43.70 42.11 -66.36
N PRO A 22 42.53 42.08 -65.71
CA PRO A 22 42.43 41.78 -64.30
C PRO A 22 42.58 40.27 -64.04
N ALA A 23 43.61 39.90 -63.29
CA ALA A 23 43.83 38.57 -62.73
C ALA A 23 42.83 38.23 -61.57
N GLY A 24 41.56 38.63 -61.70
CA GLY A 24 40.54 38.56 -60.65
C GLY A 24 39.61 37.35 -60.70
N ASP A 25 39.46 36.69 -61.87
CA ASP A 25 38.43 35.65 -62.06
C ASP A 25 38.89 34.27 -61.56
N LEU A 26 40.12 33.86 -61.91
CA LEU A 26 40.68 32.56 -61.52
C LEU A 26 40.83 32.37 -60.00
N ARG A 27 41.14 33.45 -59.27
CA ARG A 27 41.24 33.39 -57.80
C ARG A 27 39.86 33.26 -57.17
N THR A 28 38.86 33.93 -57.72
CA THR A 28 37.49 33.86 -57.22
C THR A 28 36.88 32.47 -57.46
N ASP A 29 37.11 31.89 -58.65
CA ASP A 29 36.69 30.52 -58.96
C ASP A 29 37.37 29.47 -58.07
N THR A 30 38.67 29.64 -57.81
CA THR A 30 39.40 28.75 -56.90
C THR A 30 38.87 28.86 -55.47
N ILE A 31 38.61 30.08 -54.98
CA ILE A 31 38.02 30.31 -53.65
C ILE A 31 36.61 29.70 -53.56
N LEU A 32 35.78 29.84 -54.60
CA LEU A 32 34.45 29.25 -54.64
C LEU A 32 34.48 27.72 -54.66
N HIS A 33 35.46 27.12 -55.35
CA HIS A 33 35.68 25.69 -55.34
C HIS A 33 36.06 25.18 -53.94
N GLU A 34 37.04 25.79 -53.30
CA GLU A 34 37.48 25.45 -51.94
C GLU A 34 36.36 25.65 -50.91
N LEU A 35 35.57 26.72 -51.02
CA LEU A 35 34.40 26.94 -50.17
C LEU A 35 33.33 25.86 -50.35
N ASN A 36 33.17 25.32 -51.56
CA ASN A 36 32.21 24.26 -51.85
C ASN A 36 32.70 22.90 -51.31
N GLU A 37 34.00 22.63 -51.37
CA GLU A 37 34.62 21.45 -50.76
C GLU A 37 34.53 21.50 -49.22
N ILE A 38 34.82 22.65 -48.60
CA ILE A 38 34.59 22.86 -47.16
C ILE A 38 33.10 22.65 -46.82
N LYS A 39 32.18 23.18 -47.63
CA LYS A 39 30.73 22.99 -47.43
C LYS A 39 30.31 21.52 -47.53
N LYS A 40 30.93 20.73 -48.40
CA LYS A 40 30.70 19.28 -48.50
C LYS A 40 31.20 18.54 -47.26
N LEU A 41 32.32 18.96 -46.66
CA LEU A 41 32.86 18.36 -45.44
C LEU A 41 32.07 18.75 -44.18
N VAL A 42 31.51 19.96 -44.13
CA VAL A 42 30.73 20.47 -42.98
C VAL A 42 29.31 19.89 -42.92
N LYS A 43 28.68 19.58 -44.07
CA LYS A 43 27.32 19.02 -44.11
C LYS A 43 27.16 17.69 -43.31
N PRO A 44 28.02 16.68 -43.48
CA PRO A 44 27.98 15.45 -42.68
C PRO A 44 28.13 15.74 -41.18
N HIS A 45 28.98 16.69 -40.81
CA HIS A 45 29.16 17.08 -39.40
C HIS A 45 27.91 17.76 -38.83
N GLN A 46 27.21 18.57 -39.63
CA GLN A 46 25.92 19.15 -39.26
C GLN A 46 24.80 18.10 -39.14
N GLU A 47 24.79 17.07 -39.98
CA GLU A 47 23.83 15.96 -39.91
C GLU A 47 24.10 15.07 -38.69
N ILE A 48 25.35 14.69 -38.45
CA ILE A 48 25.75 13.96 -37.23
C ILE A 48 25.41 14.76 -35.97
N SER A 49 25.62 16.08 -35.98
CA SER A 49 25.23 16.94 -34.87
C SER A 49 23.71 16.94 -34.63
N LYS A 50 22.88 16.92 -35.68
CA LYS A 50 21.43 16.82 -35.56
C LYS A 50 20.98 15.46 -35.02
N ASP A 51 21.58 14.38 -35.50
CA ASP A 51 21.26 13.03 -35.04
C ASP A 51 21.63 12.84 -33.56
N ILE A 52 22.80 13.34 -33.14
CA ILE A 52 23.20 13.35 -31.73
C ILE A 52 22.22 14.17 -30.88
N ILE A 53 21.79 15.35 -31.36
CA ILE A 53 20.79 16.18 -30.66
C ILE A 53 19.45 15.44 -30.55
N ALA A 54 19.01 14.74 -31.60
CA ALA A 54 17.78 13.95 -31.59
C ALA A 54 17.86 12.78 -30.59
N ASP A 55 19.00 12.08 -30.52
CA ASP A 55 19.25 11.02 -29.54
C ASP A 55 19.27 11.56 -28.10
N TYR A 56 19.92 12.70 -27.84
CA TYR A 56 19.87 13.36 -26.53
C TYR A 56 18.46 13.81 -26.16
N GLN A 57 17.67 14.33 -27.10
CA GLN A 57 16.28 14.68 -26.87
C GLN A 57 15.44 13.47 -26.50
N LYS A 58 15.67 12.33 -27.16
CA LYS A 58 15.01 11.07 -26.83
C LYS A 58 15.38 10.58 -25.43
N GLN A 59 16.68 10.52 -25.11
CA GLN A 59 17.16 10.14 -23.78
C GLN A 59 16.64 11.06 -22.68
N PHE A 60 16.60 12.38 -22.93
CA PHE A 60 16.05 13.35 -22.00
C PHE A 60 14.56 13.10 -21.76
N THR A 61 13.81 12.79 -22.82
CA THR A 61 12.37 12.46 -22.72
C THR A 61 12.15 11.18 -21.93
N GLU A 62 12.97 10.14 -22.13
CA GLU A 62 12.91 8.89 -21.35
C GLU A 62 13.28 9.11 -19.88
N ALA A 63 14.35 9.86 -19.61
CA ALA A 63 14.75 10.22 -18.25
C ALA A 63 13.68 11.06 -17.55
N TYR A 64 13.03 11.98 -18.27
CA TYR A 64 11.94 12.78 -17.74
C TYR A 64 10.73 11.92 -17.39
N LYS A 65 10.36 10.96 -18.24
CA LYS A 65 9.28 9.99 -17.92
C LYS A 65 9.60 9.18 -16.67
N LEU A 66 10.81 8.64 -16.57
CA LEU A 66 11.24 7.88 -15.39
C LEU A 66 11.20 8.73 -14.12
N LYS A 67 11.62 10.00 -14.22
CA LYS A 67 11.53 10.95 -13.11
C LYS A 67 10.08 11.12 -12.65
N THR A 68 9.14 11.35 -13.57
CA THR A 68 7.72 11.50 -13.23
C THR A 68 7.14 10.23 -12.60
N GLU A 69 7.50 9.06 -13.10
CA GLU A 69 7.10 7.77 -12.50
C GLU A 69 7.67 7.62 -11.08
N MET A 70 8.92 8.01 -10.86
CA MET A 70 9.57 7.97 -9.56
C MET A 70 8.95 8.95 -8.57
N GLU A 71 8.59 10.16 -9.01
CA GLU A 71 7.81 11.12 -8.20
C GLU A 71 6.45 10.53 -7.80
N THR A 72 5.77 9.86 -8.72
CA THR A 72 4.48 9.19 -8.44
C THR A 72 4.62 8.09 -7.38
N ILE A 73 5.68 7.28 -7.48
CA ILE A 73 5.98 6.23 -6.48
C ILE A 73 6.31 6.86 -5.13
N GLN A 74 7.10 7.94 -5.11
CA GLN A 74 7.46 8.63 -3.88
C GLN A 74 6.23 9.21 -3.17
N GLU A 75 5.29 9.81 -3.91
CA GLU A 75 4.03 10.28 -3.35
C GLU A 75 3.20 9.14 -2.78
N ALA A 76 3.10 8.02 -3.50
CA ALA A 76 2.38 6.84 -3.02
C ALA A 76 2.98 6.30 -1.71
N ILE A 77 4.31 6.18 -1.64
CA ILE A 77 5.02 5.77 -0.41
C ILE A 77 4.75 6.75 0.73
N SER A 78 4.77 8.05 0.45
CA SER A 78 4.53 9.08 1.48
C SER A 78 3.11 8.99 2.04
N ARG A 79 2.11 8.78 1.18
CA ARG A 79 0.72 8.53 1.61
C ARG A 79 0.61 7.26 2.45
N THR A 80 1.20 6.14 2.00
CA THR A 80 1.18 4.88 2.76
C THR A 80 1.89 5.00 4.11
N LYS A 81 3.00 5.76 4.19
CA LYS A 81 3.66 6.02 5.47
C LYS A 81 2.75 6.80 6.43
N GLN A 82 1.99 7.76 5.93
CA GLN A 82 1.01 8.49 6.74
C GLN A 82 -0.13 7.58 7.21
N GLU A 83 -0.67 6.72 6.35
CA GLU A 83 -1.69 5.74 6.73
C GLU A 83 -1.18 4.79 7.82
N ILE A 84 0.05 4.28 7.69
CA ILE A 84 0.68 3.41 8.70
C ILE A 84 0.90 4.17 10.02
N ALA A 85 1.34 5.44 9.97
CA ALA A 85 1.46 6.27 11.17
C ALA A 85 0.11 6.44 11.88
N SER A 86 -0.96 6.72 11.12
CA SER A 86 -2.32 6.86 11.65
C SER A 86 -2.87 5.57 12.25
N LEU A 87 -2.63 4.42 11.61
CA LEU A 87 -2.97 3.11 12.18
C LEU A 87 -2.26 2.90 13.52
N HIS A 88 -0.95 3.16 13.57
CA HIS A 88 -0.16 3.01 14.79
C HIS A 88 -0.68 3.91 15.94
N VAL A 89 -1.12 5.13 15.65
CA VAL A 89 -1.66 6.07 16.65
C VAL A 89 -3.08 5.73 17.11
N SER A 90 -3.89 5.11 16.26
CA SER A 90 -5.30 4.78 16.52
C SER A 90 -5.55 3.50 17.34
N GLY A 91 -4.49 2.77 17.70
CA GLY A 91 -4.58 1.56 18.53
C GLY A 91 -3.92 0.33 17.91
N PHE A 92 -3.15 0.46 16.84
CA PHE A 92 -2.16 -0.55 16.40
C PHE A 92 -0.78 -0.29 17.01
N LYS A 93 -0.71 0.25 18.23
CA LYS A 93 0.52 0.09 19.02
C LYS A 93 0.68 -1.40 19.27
N GLY A 94 1.90 -1.94 19.13
CA GLY A 94 2.11 -3.39 19.28
C GLY A 94 1.53 -3.97 20.58
N GLU A 95 1.51 -3.18 21.66
CA GLU A 95 0.88 -3.57 22.93
C GLU A 95 -0.66 -3.62 22.86
N ASP A 96 -1.31 -2.69 22.16
CA ASP A 96 -2.77 -2.63 22.03
C ASP A 96 -3.31 -3.74 21.10
N MET A 97 -2.61 -4.03 20.00
CA MET A 97 -3.01 -5.12 19.09
C MET A 97 -2.79 -6.48 19.74
N SER A 98 -1.62 -6.71 20.37
CA SER A 98 -1.38 -7.92 21.15
C SER A 98 -2.50 -8.13 22.17
N ARG A 99 -2.86 -7.08 22.93
CA ARG A 99 -3.96 -7.15 23.90
C ARG A 99 -5.28 -7.53 23.24
N VAL A 100 -5.66 -6.93 22.12
CA VAL A 100 -6.92 -7.30 21.42
C VAL A 100 -6.90 -8.75 20.96
N THR A 101 -5.76 -9.24 20.45
CA THR A 101 -5.63 -10.66 20.07
C THR A 101 -5.73 -11.60 21.26
N ASP A 102 -5.12 -11.22 22.39
CA ASP A 102 -5.18 -11.99 23.63
C ASP A 102 -6.59 -11.98 24.24
N GLU A 103 -7.29 -10.84 24.17
CA GLU A 103 -8.70 -10.70 24.60
C GLU A 103 -9.60 -11.60 23.75
N LEU A 104 -9.40 -11.66 22.43
CA LEU A 104 -10.14 -12.56 21.54
C LEU A 104 -9.83 -14.03 21.81
N ASP A 105 -8.57 -14.39 22.06
CA ASP A 105 -8.19 -15.75 22.45
C ASP A 105 -8.83 -16.13 23.80
N ALA A 106 -8.89 -15.20 24.75
CA ALA A 106 -9.58 -15.39 26.03
C ALA A 106 -11.10 -15.57 25.87
N VAL A 107 -11.74 -14.84 24.94
CA VAL A 107 -13.15 -15.08 24.58
C VAL A 107 -13.34 -16.50 24.06
N VAL A 108 -12.50 -16.95 23.12
CA VAL A 108 -12.62 -18.31 22.56
C VAL A 108 -12.48 -19.34 23.67
N ALA A 109 -11.41 -19.28 24.47
CA ALA A 109 -11.17 -20.20 25.57
C ALA A 109 -12.31 -20.19 26.62
N GLY A 110 -12.81 -19.00 26.98
CA GLY A 110 -13.94 -18.87 27.89
C GLY A 110 -15.23 -19.49 27.33
N THR A 111 -15.50 -19.32 26.03
CA THR A 111 -16.68 -19.93 25.39
C THR A 111 -16.56 -21.44 25.23
N GLU A 112 -15.37 -21.97 24.97
CA GLU A 112 -15.09 -23.40 24.94
C GLU A 112 -15.31 -24.02 26.33
N HIS A 113 -14.75 -23.42 27.38
CA HIS A 113 -14.92 -23.91 28.74
C HIS A 113 -16.37 -23.86 29.23
N ALA A 114 -17.10 -22.78 28.89
CA ALA A 114 -18.52 -22.69 29.19
C ALA A 114 -19.32 -23.78 28.46
N THR A 115 -18.97 -24.07 27.20
CA THR A 115 -19.62 -25.12 26.40
C THR A 115 -19.32 -26.51 26.95
N GLU A 116 -18.08 -26.80 27.34
CA GLU A 116 -17.70 -28.05 28.01
C GLU A 116 -18.49 -28.24 29.31
N SER A 117 -18.64 -27.17 30.11
CA SER A 117 -19.43 -27.20 31.34
C SER A 117 -20.93 -27.46 31.07
N ILE A 118 -21.49 -26.87 30.02
CA ILE A 118 -22.88 -27.11 29.58
C ILE A 118 -23.03 -28.57 29.15
N LEU A 119 -22.13 -29.08 28.32
CA LEU A 119 -22.17 -30.46 27.84
C LEU A 119 -22.08 -31.47 28.99
N ALA A 120 -21.18 -31.25 29.95
CA ALA A 120 -21.07 -32.10 31.14
C ALA A 120 -22.34 -32.09 32.02
N ALA A 121 -23.02 -30.94 32.11
CA ALA A 121 -24.31 -30.86 32.80
C ALA A 121 -25.42 -31.60 32.04
N VAL A 122 -25.42 -31.49 30.70
CA VAL A 122 -26.38 -32.16 29.80
C VAL A 122 -26.17 -33.68 29.79
N GLU A 123 -24.93 -34.17 29.85
CA GLU A 123 -24.60 -35.59 30.01
C GLU A 123 -25.23 -36.16 31.29
N LYS A 124 -25.11 -35.45 32.42
CA LYS A 124 -25.77 -35.87 33.67
C LYS A 124 -27.29 -35.89 33.55
N ILE A 125 -27.89 -34.90 32.88
CA ILE A 125 -29.33 -34.87 32.64
C ILE A 125 -29.77 -36.09 31.82
N ASP A 126 -29.00 -36.47 30.80
CA ASP A 126 -29.29 -37.64 29.97
C ASP A 126 -29.16 -38.96 30.74
N GLU A 127 -28.11 -39.10 31.56
CA GLU A 127 -27.93 -40.26 32.45
C GLU A 127 -29.09 -40.41 33.44
N ASP A 128 -29.48 -39.31 34.10
CA ASP A 128 -30.60 -39.29 35.04
C ASP A 128 -31.94 -39.61 34.34
N ALA A 129 -32.18 -39.04 33.16
CA ALA A 129 -33.37 -39.32 32.36
C ALA A 129 -33.43 -40.80 31.92
N ASN A 130 -32.32 -41.37 31.43
CA ASN A 130 -32.22 -42.79 31.07
C ASN A 130 -32.53 -43.70 32.26
N ASN A 131 -31.99 -43.38 33.44
CA ASN A 131 -32.24 -44.15 34.67
C ASN A 131 -33.72 -44.08 35.09
N LEU A 132 -34.36 -42.92 34.91
CA LEU A 132 -35.77 -42.73 35.23
C LEU A 132 -36.69 -43.51 34.29
N VAL A 133 -36.40 -43.57 32.98
CA VAL A 133 -37.22 -44.32 32.00
C VAL A 133 -37.41 -45.78 32.43
N ALA A 134 -36.39 -46.42 33.01
CA ALA A 134 -36.47 -47.80 33.49
C ALA A 134 -37.48 -48.03 34.65
N HIS A 135 -37.91 -46.96 35.33
CA HIS A 135 -38.74 -47.02 36.55
C HIS A 135 -40.10 -46.32 36.39
N LEU A 136 -40.28 -45.51 35.35
CA LEU A 136 -41.50 -44.76 35.06
C LEU A 136 -42.43 -45.53 34.10
N LYS A 137 -43.70 -45.14 34.04
CA LYS A 137 -44.71 -45.73 33.13
C LYS A 137 -45.71 -44.68 32.66
N GLY A 138 -46.24 -44.87 31.45
CA GLY A 138 -47.31 -44.03 30.91
C GLY A 138 -46.82 -42.60 30.64
N GLU A 139 -47.60 -41.59 31.02
CA GLU A 139 -47.27 -40.19 30.76
C GLU A 139 -45.91 -39.75 31.34
N GLN A 140 -45.48 -40.34 32.46
CA GLN A 140 -44.17 -40.03 33.07
C GLN A 140 -42.99 -40.60 32.28
N GLU A 141 -43.20 -41.73 31.60
CA GLU A 141 -42.19 -42.34 30.72
C GLU A 141 -42.03 -41.50 29.45
N GLU A 142 -43.13 -41.00 28.89
CA GLU A 142 -43.14 -40.08 27.76
C GLU A 142 -42.42 -38.77 28.09
N MET A 143 -42.68 -38.19 29.28
CA MET A 143 -41.94 -37.00 29.73
C MET A 143 -40.43 -37.23 29.85
N ALA A 144 -39.99 -38.42 30.28
CA ALA A 144 -38.57 -38.74 30.37
C ALA A 144 -37.94 -38.90 28.97
N ALA A 145 -38.65 -39.48 28.01
CA ALA A 145 -38.23 -39.53 26.62
C ALA A 145 -38.13 -38.12 25.98
N ASP A 146 -39.08 -37.24 26.27
CA ASP A 146 -39.05 -35.83 25.83
C ASP A 146 -37.82 -35.08 26.36
N ILE A 147 -37.37 -35.39 27.60
CA ILE A 147 -36.13 -34.81 28.15
C ILE A 147 -34.93 -35.25 27.31
N GLN A 148 -34.85 -36.53 26.94
CA GLN A 148 -33.76 -37.05 26.11
C GLN A 148 -33.73 -36.41 24.71
N GLU A 149 -34.89 -36.18 24.10
CA GLU A 149 -34.97 -35.46 22.82
C GLU A 149 -34.47 -34.01 22.95
N ARG A 150 -34.78 -33.33 24.05
CA ARG A 150 -34.25 -31.98 24.33
C ARG A 150 -32.74 -31.98 24.56
N VAL A 151 -32.21 -32.99 25.24
CA VAL A 151 -30.76 -33.17 25.42
C VAL A 151 -30.07 -33.33 24.07
N LEU A 152 -30.59 -34.16 23.16
CA LEU A 152 -30.09 -34.29 21.79
C LEU A 152 -30.05 -32.96 21.05
N ALA A 153 -31.12 -32.16 21.13
CA ALA A 153 -31.17 -30.85 20.52
C ALA A 153 -30.10 -29.89 21.07
N ILE A 154 -29.75 -29.99 22.36
CA ILE A 154 -28.67 -29.19 22.97
C ILE A 154 -27.30 -29.63 22.43
N TYR A 155 -27.02 -30.94 22.30
CA TYR A 155 -25.78 -31.42 21.70
C TYR A 155 -25.58 -30.88 20.28
N GLU A 156 -26.63 -30.90 19.46
CA GLU A 156 -26.59 -30.37 18.09
C GLU A 156 -26.34 -28.86 18.07
N ALA A 157 -26.96 -28.11 18.98
CA ALA A 157 -26.75 -26.66 19.09
C ALA A 157 -25.32 -26.30 19.52
N CYS A 158 -24.77 -27.03 20.50
CA CYS A 158 -23.41 -26.81 20.99
C CYS A 158 -22.34 -27.15 19.94
N ASN A 159 -22.61 -28.06 19.01
CA ASN A 159 -21.68 -28.41 17.93
C ASN A 159 -21.36 -27.21 16.99
N PHE A 160 -22.25 -26.21 16.90
CA PHE A 160 -21.98 -25.00 16.11
C PHE A 160 -20.94 -24.06 16.75
N GLN A 161 -20.66 -24.23 18.05
CA GLN A 161 -19.66 -23.42 18.77
C GLN A 161 -18.24 -23.70 18.26
N ASP A 162 -17.91 -24.95 17.95
CA ASP A 162 -16.58 -25.33 17.41
C ASP A 162 -16.26 -24.57 16.11
N LEU A 163 -17.23 -24.46 15.20
CA LEU A 163 -17.06 -23.70 13.96
C LEU A 163 -16.85 -22.19 14.24
N THR A 164 -17.46 -21.66 15.29
CA THR A 164 -17.32 -20.26 15.68
C THR A 164 -15.94 -20.01 16.29
N GLY A 165 -15.47 -20.88 17.20
CA GLY A 165 -14.12 -20.83 17.76
C GLY A 165 -13.05 -20.83 16.67
N GLN A 166 -13.12 -21.80 15.74
CA GLN A 166 -12.20 -21.87 14.61
C GLN A 166 -12.20 -20.63 13.72
N ARG A 167 -13.38 -20.02 13.48
CA ARG A 167 -13.48 -18.78 12.70
C ARG A 167 -12.82 -17.62 13.42
N ILE A 168 -13.02 -17.48 14.73
CA ILE A 168 -12.39 -16.42 15.53
C ILE A 168 -10.87 -16.62 15.53
N THR A 169 -10.38 -17.83 15.79
CA THR A 169 -8.93 -18.14 15.72
C THR A 169 -8.33 -17.78 14.36
N LYS A 170 -9.04 -18.03 13.25
CA LYS A 170 -8.59 -17.61 11.91
C LYS A 170 -8.47 -16.09 11.80
N VAL A 171 -9.47 -15.34 12.30
CA VAL A 171 -9.43 -13.88 12.31
C VAL A 171 -8.25 -13.36 13.14
N VAL A 172 -8.04 -13.90 14.34
CA VAL A 172 -6.91 -13.54 15.21
C VAL A 172 -5.57 -13.77 14.49
N ASN A 173 -5.40 -14.91 13.82
CA ASN A 173 -4.18 -15.19 13.06
C ASN A 173 -3.95 -14.22 11.89
N VAL A 174 -5.02 -13.78 11.22
CA VAL A 174 -4.93 -12.77 10.17
C VAL A 174 -4.52 -11.41 10.74
N LEU A 175 -5.05 -11.02 11.91
CA LEU A 175 -4.66 -9.79 12.59
C LEU A 175 -3.17 -9.80 12.98
N ARG A 176 -2.69 -10.90 13.57
CA ARG A 176 -1.25 -11.10 13.87
C ARG A 176 -0.38 -10.99 12.61
N PHE A 177 -0.81 -11.60 11.51
CA PHE A 177 -0.10 -11.52 10.23
C PHE A 177 -0.03 -10.08 9.68
N ILE A 178 -1.11 -9.31 9.80
CA ILE A 178 -1.16 -7.91 9.39
C ILE A 178 -0.20 -7.08 10.26
N GLU A 179 -0.25 -7.25 11.57
CA GLU A 179 0.64 -6.56 12.52
C GLU A 179 2.12 -6.81 12.18
N ASP A 180 2.51 -8.08 12.02
CA ASP A 180 3.87 -8.46 11.61
C ASP A 180 4.30 -7.78 10.31
N ARG A 181 3.37 -7.64 9.36
CA ARG A 181 3.67 -6.99 8.07
C ARG A 181 3.84 -5.48 8.23
N VAL A 182 3.01 -4.83 9.03
CA VAL A 182 3.14 -3.40 9.35
C VAL A 182 4.46 -3.15 10.06
N ASN A 183 4.80 -3.95 11.07
CA ASN A 183 6.08 -3.86 11.80
C ASN A 183 7.29 -3.97 10.85
N ARG A 184 7.30 -4.97 9.97
CA ARG A 184 8.36 -5.09 8.95
C ARG A 184 8.43 -3.89 8.00
N MET A 185 7.30 -3.32 7.59
CA MET A 185 7.30 -2.12 6.75
C MET A 185 7.87 -0.91 7.49
N MET A 186 7.58 -0.79 8.79
CA MET A 186 8.18 0.26 9.61
C MET A 186 9.71 0.09 9.74
N GLU A 187 10.18 -1.14 9.98
CA GLU A 187 11.61 -1.46 10.04
C GLU A 187 12.34 -1.11 8.73
N ILE A 188 11.79 -1.50 7.57
CA ILE A 188 12.38 -1.22 6.25
C ILE A 188 12.63 0.28 6.04
N TRP A 189 11.78 1.14 6.60
CA TRP A 189 11.89 2.58 6.41
C TRP A 189 12.71 3.32 7.47
N GLY A 190 13.37 2.61 8.39
CA GLY A 190 14.23 3.19 9.43
C GLY A 190 13.64 3.13 10.84
N GLY A 191 12.66 2.25 11.07
CA GLY A 191 12.03 2.07 12.38
C GLY A 191 11.15 3.25 12.79
N MET A 192 10.85 3.35 14.08
CA MET A 192 9.92 4.36 14.63
C MET A 192 10.38 5.80 14.37
N GLU A 193 11.69 6.04 14.31
CA GLU A 193 12.26 7.37 14.04
C GLU A 193 11.82 7.96 12.70
N ALA A 194 11.64 7.11 11.68
CA ALA A 194 11.20 7.52 10.35
C ALA A 194 9.75 8.00 10.30
N PHE A 195 8.96 7.71 11.34
CA PHE A 195 7.55 8.08 11.44
C PHE A 195 7.30 9.18 12.47
N ASN A 196 8.25 9.50 13.35
CA ASN A 196 8.12 10.57 14.35
C ASN A 196 7.84 11.95 13.72
N SER A 197 8.29 12.17 12.48
CA SER A 197 8.05 13.41 11.74
C SER A 197 6.79 13.39 10.87
N ILE A 198 6.05 12.28 10.86
CA ILE A 198 4.84 12.11 10.02
C ILE A 198 3.62 12.40 10.89
N GLU A 199 2.84 13.41 10.51
CA GLU A 199 1.60 13.74 11.19
C GLU A 199 0.57 12.63 10.98
N ALA A 200 0.28 11.90 12.06
CA ALA A 200 -0.79 10.92 12.12
C ALA A 200 -2.16 11.60 12.20
N ASP A 201 -3.16 10.97 11.62
CA ASP A 201 -4.56 11.38 11.77
C ASP A 201 -5.06 11.00 13.17
N GLU A 202 -5.04 12.00 14.05
CA GLU A 202 -5.45 11.88 15.45
C GLU A 202 -6.95 11.64 15.62
N SER A 203 -7.77 11.89 14.59
CA SER A 203 -9.23 11.67 14.64
C SER A 203 -9.61 10.20 14.85
N LEU A 204 -8.68 9.28 14.58
CA LEU A 204 -8.85 7.84 14.77
C LEU A 204 -8.59 7.38 16.21
N ARG A 205 -8.12 8.25 17.12
CA ARG A 205 -7.96 7.88 18.54
C ARG A 205 -9.32 7.69 19.21
N ARG A 206 -9.46 6.61 19.98
CA ARG A 206 -10.61 6.41 20.87
C ARG A 206 -10.58 7.44 21.99
N VAL A 207 -11.67 8.19 22.17
CA VAL A 207 -11.84 9.22 23.19
C VAL A 207 -13.18 9.06 23.91
N GLY A 208 -13.26 9.55 25.15
CA GLY A 208 -14.46 9.44 25.99
C GLY A 208 -14.80 7.99 26.31
N ASP A 209 -16.09 7.64 26.23
CA ASP A 209 -16.59 6.30 26.57
C ASP A 209 -15.99 5.20 25.71
N ALA A 210 -15.63 5.49 24.45
CA ALA A 210 -14.98 4.54 23.56
C ALA A 210 -13.58 4.11 24.04
N ALA A 211 -12.91 4.94 24.86
CA ALA A 211 -11.65 4.59 25.50
C ALA A 211 -11.84 3.67 26.73
N LEU A 212 -13.05 3.61 27.28
CA LEU A 212 -13.40 2.77 28.43
C LEU A 212 -13.82 1.35 28.01
N LEU A 213 -14.12 1.15 26.72
CA LEU A 213 -14.43 -0.17 26.16
C LEU A 213 -13.16 -1.02 26.10
N ASN A 214 -13.00 -1.90 27.08
CA ASN A 214 -11.99 -2.95 27.11
C ASN A 214 -12.65 -4.30 26.90
N GLY A 215 -11.94 -5.24 26.27
CA GLY A 215 -12.40 -6.61 26.18
C GLY A 215 -12.33 -7.32 27.54
N PRO A 216 -12.66 -8.62 27.57
CA PRO A 216 -12.65 -9.39 28.81
C PRO A 216 -11.28 -9.34 29.48
N ALA A 217 -11.30 -9.29 30.82
CA ALA A 217 -10.08 -9.19 31.61
C ALA A 217 -9.19 -10.43 31.39
N LEU A 218 -7.93 -10.19 31.01
CA LEU A 218 -6.94 -11.24 30.85
C LEU A 218 -6.50 -11.78 32.21
N PRO A 219 -6.09 -13.07 32.31
CA PRO A 219 -5.65 -13.67 33.58
C PRO A 219 -4.47 -12.96 34.24
N THR A 220 -3.65 -12.28 33.43
CA THR A 220 -2.45 -11.53 33.81
C THR A 220 -2.73 -10.08 34.19
N ALA A 221 -3.96 -9.58 34.01
CA ALA A 221 -4.34 -8.24 34.41
C ALA A 221 -4.46 -8.15 35.93
N ASP A 222 -4.01 -7.03 36.48
CA ASP A 222 -4.14 -6.70 37.91
C ASP A 222 -5.63 -6.56 38.24
N ARG A 223 -6.24 -7.65 38.71
CA ARG A 223 -7.68 -7.76 38.96
C ARG A 223 -7.96 -7.93 40.44
N ALA A 224 -8.96 -7.20 40.91
CA ALA A 224 -9.68 -7.57 42.12
C ALA A 224 -10.34 -8.94 41.87
N THR A 225 -10.00 -9.91 42.69
CA THR A 225 -10.63 -11.23 42.69
C THR A 225 -12.07 -11.13 43.20
N GLN A 226 -12.89 -12.16 42.95
CA GLN A 226 -14.23 -12.21 43.54
C GLN A 226 -14.17 -12.10 45.07
N ASP A 227 -13.13 -12.69 45.68
CA ASP A 227 -12.88 -12.58 47.12
C ASP A 227 -12.59 -11.13 47.55
N ASP A 228 -11.87 -10.35 46.73
CA ASP A 228 -11.62 -8.92 46.99
C ASP A 228 -12.90 -8.08 46.87
N ILE A 229 -13.78 -8.43 45.94
CA ILE A 229 -15.10 -7.78 45.79
C ILE A 229 -15.99 -8.13 46.98
N ASP A 230 -16.03 -9.40 47.37
CA ASP A 230 -16.84 -9.86 48.49
C ASP A 230 -16.37 -9.22 49.81
N ALA A 231 -15.06 -8.97 49.97
CA ALA A 231 -14.49 -8.25 51.10
C ALA A 231 -14.87 -6.75 51.16
N LEU A 232 -15.24 -6.11 50.05
CA LEU A 232 -15.69 -4.72 50.00
C LEU A 232 -17.13 -4.53 50.49
N PHE A 233 -17.93 -5.60 50.51
CA PHE A 233 -19.34 -5.59 50.90
C PHE A 233 -19.63 -6.35 52.21
N ALA A 234 -18.59 -6.78 52.93
CA ALA A 234 -18.66 -7.47 54.21
C ALA A 234 -18.52 -6.54 55.43
#